data_AF-C6SLP2-F1
#
_entry.id   AF-C6SLP2-F1
#
_cell.length_a   1.000
_cell.length_b   1.000
_cell.length_c   1.000
_cell.angle_alpha   90.00
_cell.angle_beta   90.00
_cell.angle_gamma   90.00
#
_symmetry.space_group_name_H-M   'P 1'
#
loop_
_entity.id
_entity.type
_entity.pdbx_description
1 polymer ?
#
loop_
_entity_poly.entity_id
_entity_poly.type
_entity_poly.pdbx_seq_one_letter_code
_entity_poly.pdbx_strand_id
1 'polypeptide(L)'
;MTRMLVMAAIGIGMTVLVYGIVAVIVKLDDLGMLLMRRPQTFSRSLGQMLTAFMPCFMRGLSVVGTLAMFLIGGVLVAHNLGLLHDFLHAQHWDAGWAEYFANLVVGLLSGSIACAPALPLMNRFGRH
;
A
#
# COMPACT_ATOMS: atom_id res chain seq x y z
N MET A 1 -18.28 9.82 22.27
CA MET A 1 -16.92 10.12 22.78
C MET A 1 -15.92 8.98 22.56
N THR A 2 -16.26 7.72 22.88
CA THR A 2 -15.34 6.56 22.72
C THR A 2 -14.86 6.31 21.28
N ARG A 3 -15.74 6.40 20.27
CA ARG A 3 -15.37 6.16 18.87
C ARG A 3 -14.29 7.10 18.35
N MET A 4 -14.35 8.39 18.71
CA MET A 4 -13.34 9.37 18.29
C MET A 4 -11.97 9.04 18.90
N LEU A 5 -11.94 8.65 20.16
CA LEU A 5 -10.70 8.27 20.86
C LEU A 5 -10.10 6.99 20.26
N VAL A 6 -10.93 6.01 19.89
CA VAL A 6 -10.48 4.79 19.22
C VAL A 6 -9.90 5.09 17.83
N MET A 7 -10.59 5.89 17.00
CA MET A 7 -10.08 6.24 15.67
C MET A 7 -8.78 7.06 15.74
N ALA A 8 -8.68 7.98 16.71
CA ALA A 8 -7.45 8.73 16.96
C ALA A 8 -6.30 7.81 17.40
N ALA A 9 -6.56 6.88 18.32
CA ALA A 9 -5.59 5.90 18.77
C ALA A 9 -5.11 4.97 17.64
N ILE A 10 -6.04 4.48 16.80
CA ILE A 10 -5.71 3.65 15.64
C ILE A 10 -4.89 4.46 14.63
N GLY A 11 -5.28 5.71 14.32
CA GLY A 11 -4.56 6.55 13.38
C GLY A 11 -3.10 6.81 13.81
N ILE A 12 -2.90 7.21 15.07
CA ILE A 12 -1.56 7.43 15.63
C ILE A 12 -0.79 6.11 15.70
N GLY A 13 -1.42 5.04 16.19
CA GLY A 13 -0.81 3.71 16.31
C GLY A 13 -0.33 3.17 14.97
N MET A 14 -1.14 3.28 13.92
CA MET A 14 -0.77 2.85 12.57
C MET A 14 0.35 3.72 11.99
N THR A 15 0.37 5.01 12.28
CA THR A 15 1.46 5.90 11.85
C THR A 15 2.79 5.43 12.43
N VAL A 16 2.84 5.26 13.76
CA VAL A 16 4.06 4.79 14.44
C VAL A 16 4.46 3.38 13.96
N LEU A 17 3.49 2.48 13.79
CA LEU A 17 3.72 1.12 13.35
C LEU A 17 4.33 1.08 11.93
N VAL A 18 3.72 1.77 10.96
CA VAL A 18 4.17 1.74 9.56
C VAL A 18 5.57 2.37 9.44
N TYR A 19 5.78 3.56 10.01
CA TYR A 19 7.10 4.20 9.97
C TYR A 19 8.14 3.43 10.77
N GLY A 20 7.76 2.78 11.87
CA GLY A 20 8.63 1.92 12.67
C GLY A 20 9.11 0.71 11.88
N ILE A 21 8.20 -0.02 11.21
CA ILE A 21 8.55 -1.17 10.37
C ILE A 21 9.46 -0.74 9.22
N VAL A 22 9.13 0.36 8.52
CA VAL A 22 9.95 0.89 7.42
C VAL A 22 11.35 1.26 7.92
N ALA A 23 11.47 1.91 9.08
CA ALA A 23 12.77 2.28 9.66
C ALA A 23 13.61 1.06 10.03
N VAL A 24 13.00 -0.02 10.54
CA VAL A 24 13.69 -1.28 10.82
C VAL A 24 14.22 -1.89 9.52
N ILE A 25 13.39 -1.95 8.46
CA ILE A 25 13.78 -2.51 7.16
C ILE A 25 14.96 -1.73 6.56
N VAL A 26 14.89 -0.40 6.55
CA VAL A 26 15.98 0.46 6.04
C VAL A 26 17.26 0.27 6.86
N LYS A 27 17.15 0.16 8.18
CA LYS A 27 18.32 -0.02 9.05
C LYS A 27 18.99 -1.39 8.87
N LEU A 28 18.22 -2.43 8.56
CA LEU A 28 18.76 -3.73 8.19
C LEU A 28 19.54 -3.68 6.86
N ASP A 29 19.14 -2.83 5.90
CA ASP A 29 19.90 -2.57 4.66
C ASP A 29 21.27 -1.98 4.94
N ASP A 30 21.28 -0.93 5.77
CA ASP A 30 22.51 -0.22 6.16
C ASP A 30 23.47 -1.16 6.90
N LEU A 31 22.93 -2.08 7.71
CA LEU A 31 23.72 -3.13 8.34
C LEU A 31 24.33 -4.09 7.31
N GLY A 32 23.63 -4.38 6.21
CA GLY A 32 24.18 -5.14 5.08
C GLY A 32 25.46 -4.50 4.53
N MET A 33 25.46 -3.18 4.32
CA MET A 33 26.64 -2.44 3.90
C MET A 33 27.78 -2.50 4.94
N LEU A 34 27.45 -2.48 6.24
CA LEU A 34 28.45 -2.61 7.30
C LEU A 34 29.09 -4.01 7.31
N LEU A 35 28.29 -5.06 7.09
CA LEU A 35 28.77 -6.44 6.96
C LEU A 35 29.71 -6.62 5.76
N MET A 36 29.46 -5.90 4.65
CA MET A 36 30.34 -5.93 3.47
C MET A 36 31.76 -5.39 3.74
N ARG A 37 31.93 -4.55 4.77
CA ARG A 37 33.25 -3.99 5.16
C ARG A 37 34.05 -4.92 6.08
N ARG A 38 33.45 -6.03 6.56
CA ARG A 38 34.15 -6.98 7.42
C ARG A 38 35.11 -7.87 6.60
N PRO A 39 36.27 -8.26 7.18
CA PRO A 39 37.26 -9.09 6.48
C PRO A 39 36.80 -10.54 6.27
N GLN A 40 35.76 -11.00 6.97
CA GLN A 40 35.24 -12.36 6.84
C GLN A 40 34.40 -12.52 5.56
N THR A 41 34.79 -13.45 4.70
CA THR A 41 34.15 -13.76 3.42
C THR A 41 32.65 -14.06 3.56
N PHE A 42 32.26 -14.77 4.62
CA PHE A 42 30.86 -15.09 4.91
C PHE A 42 30.02 -13.85 5.23
N SER A 43 30.55 -12.96 6.09
CA SER A 43 29.89 -11.69 6.44
C SER A 43 29.75 -10.77 5.22
N ARG A 44 30.77 -10.74 4.36
CA ARG A 44 30.75 -9.97 3.11
C ARG A 44 29.73 -10.50 2.11
N SER A 45 29.65 -11.82 1.94
CA SER A 45 28.67 -12.47 1.05
C SER A 45 27.23 -12.24 1.53
N LEU A 46 26.98 -12.33 2.83
CA LEU A 46 25.66 -12.04 3.41
C LEU A 46 25.27 -10.57 3.22
N GLY A 47 26.20 -9.64 3.45
CA GLY A 47 25.94 -8.21 3.23
C GLY A 47 25.62 -7.89 1.78
N GLN A 48 26.33 -8.50 0.82
CA GLN A 48 26.04 -8.36 -0.61
C GLN A 48 24.67 -8.91 -0.99
N MET A 49 24.30 -10.08 -0.46
CA MET A 49 22.98 -10.67 -0.72
C MET A 49 21.85 -9.78 -0.17
N LEU A 50 22.03 -9.23 1.03
CA LEU A 50 21.03 -8.40 1.70
C LEU A 50 20.77 -7.10 0.93
N THR A 51 21.83 -6.38 0.55
CA THR A 51 21.71 -5.13 -0.22
C THR A 51 21.23 -5.37 -1.66
N ALA A 52 21.59 -6.51 -2.28
CA ALA A 52 21.08 -6.86 -3.61
C ALA A 52 19.58 -7.21 -3.61
N PHE A 53 19.05 -7.70 -2.48
CA PHE A 53 17.63 -8.02 -2.34
C PHE A 53 16.76 -6.77 -2.10
N MET A 54 17.30 -5.72 -1.49
CA MET A 54 16.54 -4.53 -1.11
C MET A 54 15.79 -3.86 -2.29
N PRO A 55 16.37 -3.67 -3.49
CA PRO A 55 15.65 -3.10 -4.63
C PRO A 55 14.44 -3.94 -5.07
N CYS A 56 14.54 -5.27 -4.97
CA CYS A 56 13.44 -6.17 -5.27
C CYS A 56 12.31 -6.01 -4.25
N PHE A 57 12.66 -5.98 -2.96
CA PHE A 57 11.71 -5.77 -1.87
C PHE A 57 10.96 -4.43 -2.01
N MET A 58 11.69 -3.34 -2.26
CA MET A 58 11.08 -2.01 -2.42
C MET A 58 10.15 -1.92 -3.64
N ARG A 59 10.50 -2.57 -4.76
CA ARG A 59 9.62 -2.67 -5.93
C ARG A 59 8.36 -3.48 -5.62
N GLY A 60 8.51 -4.61 -4.93
CA GLY A 60 7.39 -5.43 -4.48
C GLY A 60 6.43 -4.65 -3.58
N LEU A 61 6.96 -3.93 -2.60
CA LEU A 61 6.16 -3.09 -1.70
C LEU A 61 5.43 -1.98 -2.44
N SER A 62 6.03 -1.39 -3.48
CA SER A 62 5.37 -0.38 -4.32
C SER A 62 4.17 -0.95 -5.08
N VAL A 63 4.30 -2.13 -5.69
CA VAL A 63 3.19 -2.79 -6.39
C VAL A 63 2.08 -3.18 -5.42
N VAL A 64 2.43 -3.82 -4.30
CA VAL A 64 1.48 -4.21 -3.26
C VAL A 64 0.79 -3.00 -2.67
N GLY A 65 1.53 -1.93 -2.38
CA GLY A 65 1.00 -0.67 -1.85
C GLY A 65 0.03 -0.01 -2.83
N THR A 66 0.34 -0.02 -4.12
CA THR A 66 -0.55 0.52 -5.16
C THR A 66 -1.85 -0.27 -5.22
N LEU A 67 -1.77 -1.62 -5.27
CA LEU A 67 -2.95 -2.48 -5.24
C LEU A 67 -3.78 -2.28 -3.97
N ALA A 68 -3.12 -2.14 -2.82
CA ALA A 68 -3.78 -1.89 -1.54
C ALA A 68 -4.53 -0.54 -1.55
N MET A 69 -3.93 0.53 -2.09
CA MET A 69 -4.61 1.83 -2.18
C MET A 69 -5.87 1.76 -3.05
N PHE A 70 -5.83 1.06 -4.18
CA PHE A 70 -7.02 0.83 -5.01
C PHE A 70 -8.06 -0.03 -4.31
N LEU A 71 -7.64 -1.09 -3.61
CA LEU A 71 -8.55 -1.96 -2.86
C LEU A 71 -9.26 -1.21 -1.74
N ILE A 72 -8.54 -0.39 -0.96
CA ILE A 72 -9.09 0.42 0.13
C ILE A 72 -10.10 1.44 -0.41
N GLY A 73 -9.77 2.10 -1.53
CA GLY A 73 -10.70 3.01 -2.21
C GLY A 73 -11.93 2.28 -2.76
N GLY A 74 -11.75 1.09 -3.33
CA GLY A 74 -12.83 0.24 -3.83
C GLY A 74 -13.81 -0.20 -2.75
N VAL A 75 -13.31 -0.62 -1.58
CA VAL A 75 -14.14 -0.97 -0.41
C VAL A 75 -14.98 0.24 0.01
N LEU A 76 -14.39 1.43 0.09
CA LEU A 76 -15.10 2.66 0.47
C LEU A 76 -16.24 2.98 -0.52
N VAL A 77 -15.97 2.88 -1.83
CA VAL A 77 -16.95 3.16 -2.88
C VAL A 77 -18.06 2.11 -2.92
N ALA A 78 -17.71 0.82 -2.87
CA ALA A 78 -18.66 -0.28 -2.93
C ALA A 78 -19.64 -0.28 -1.74
N HIS A 79 -19.17 0.12 -0.54
CA HIS A 79 -20.02 0.21 0.64
C HIS A 79 -20.89 1.48 0.67
N ASN A 80 -20.43 2.59 0.09
CA ASN A 80 -21.15 3.86 0.17
C ASN A 80 -22.17 4.04 -0.99
N LEU A 81 -22.06 3.26 -2.07
CA LEU A 81 -23.00 3.28 -3.18
C LEU A 81 -23.96 2.08 -3.08
N GLY A 82 -25.19 2.32 -2.60
CA GLY A 82 -26.20 1.27 -2.40
C GLY A 82 -26.46 0.40 -3.63
N LEU A 83 -26.40 0.96 -4.84
CA LEU A 83 -26.56 0.21 -6.10
C LEU A 83 -25.44 -0.83 -6.33
N LEU A 84 -24.21 -0.55 -5.90
CA LEU A 84 -23.10 -1.50 -6.01
C LEU A 84 -23.20 -2.57 -4.93
N HIS A 85 -23.61 -2.19 -3.72
CA HIS A 85 -23.81 -3.12 -2.62
C HIS A 85 -24.88 -4.17 -2.97
N ASP A 86 -26.02 -3.75 -3.50
CA ASP A 86 -27.10 -4.66 -3.91
C ASP A 86 -26.68 -5.55 -5.10
N PHE A 87 -25.90 -5.02 -6.05
CA PHE A 87 -25.37 -5.79 -7.18
C PHE A 87 -24.32 -6.83 -6.75
N LEU A 88 -23.41 -6.48 -5.83
CA LEU A 88 -22.43 -7.42 -5.28
C LEU A 88 -23.11 -8.52 -4.45
N HIS A 89 -24.12 -8.18 -3.65
CA HIS A 89 -24.91 -9.15 -2.90
C HIS A 89 -25.71 -10.08 -3.80
N ALA A 90 -26.33 -9.55 -4.87
CA ALA A 90 -27.06 -10.37 -5.84
C ALA A 90 -26.16 -11.39 -6.57
N GLN A 91 -24.88 -11.08 -6.74
CA GLN A 91 -23.89 -11.93 -7.40
C GLN A 91 -23.10 -12.84 -6.42
N HIS A 92 -23.40 -12.79 -5.11
CA HIS A 92 -22.64 -13.47 -4.05
C HIS A 92 -21.14 -13.12 -4.00
N TRP A 93 -20.79 -11.89 -4.39
CA TRP A 93 -19.42 -11.36 -4.34
C TRP A 93 -19.15 -10.57 -3.06
N ASP A 94 -19.99 -10.79 -2.06
CA ASP A 94 -20.00 -10.15 -0.74
C ASP A 94 -19.20 -10.94 0.32
N ALA A 95 -18.59 -12.06 -0.06
CA ALA A 95 -17.81 -12.88 0.86
C ALA A 95 -16.55 -13.49 0.23
N GLY A 96 -15.51 -13.62 1.05
CA GLY A 96 -14.29 -14.35 0.73
C GLY A 96 -13.42 -13.67 -0.33
N TRP A 97 -12.74 -14.46 -1.16
CA TRP A 97 -11.81 -13.95 -2.17
C TRP A 97 -12.49 -13.14 -3.28
N ALA A 98 -13.77 -13.43 -3.56
CA ALA A 98 -14.57 -12.71 -4.55
C ALA A 98 -14.76 -11.24 -4.15
N GLU A 99 -14.93 -10.96 -2.85
CA GLU A 99 -15.08 -9.60 -2.33
C GLU A 99 -13.83 -8.75 -2.59
N TYR A 100 -12.64 -9.28 -2.29
CA TYR A 100 -11.39 -8.57 -2.54
C TYR A 100 -11.19 -8.29 -4.03
N PHE A 101 -11.54 -9.25 -4.89
CA PHE A 101 -11.44 -9.06 -6.34
C PHE A 101 -12.44 -8.02 -6.85
N ALA A 102 -13.69 -8.09 -6.41
CA ALA A 102 -14.73 -7.13 -6.78
C ALA A 102 -14.35 -5.71 -6.35
N ASN A 103 -13.92 -5.54 -5.10
CA ASN A 103 -13.47 -4.25 -4.58
C ASN A 103 -12.24 -3.73 -5.32
N LEU A 104 -11.30 -4.60 -5.70
CA LEU A 104 -10.14 -4.18 -6.50
C LEU A 104 -10.59 -3.65 -7.87
N VAL A 105 -11.51 -4.33 -8.56
CA VAL A 105 -12.04 -3.90 -9.85
C VAL A 105 -12.80 -2.58 -9.73
N VAL A 106 -13.68 -2.45 -8.73
CA VAL A 106 -14.40 -1.19 -8.46
C VAL A 106 -13.43 -0.06 -8.15
N GLY A 107 -12.41 -0.32 -7.35
CA GLY A 107 -11.34 0.62 -7.03
C GLY A 107 -10.56 1.07 -8.26
N LEU A 108 -10.20 0.14 -9.15
CA LEU A 108 -9.48 0.46 -10.39
C LEU A 108 -10.32 1.31 -11.35
N LEU A 109 -11.61 0.96 -11.51
CA LEU A 109 -12.54 1.67 -12.38
C LEU A 109 -12.82 3.08 -11.84
N SER A 110 -13.21 3.19 -10.57
CA SER A 110 -13.46 4.49 -9.93
C SER A 110 -12.21 5.37 -9.89
N GLY A 111 -11.05 4.79 -9.58
CA GLY A 111 -9.77 5.48 -9.62
C GLY A 111 -9.39 5.98 -11.01
N SER A 112 -9.59 5.17 -12.05
CA SER A 112 -9.33 5.58 -13.45
C SER A 112 -10.25 6.72 -13.89
N ILE A 113 -11.53 6.65 -13.53
CA ILE A 113 -12.51 7.71 -13.81
C ILE A 113 -12.13 9.00 -13.09
N ALA A 114 -11.67 8.94 -11.83
CA ALA A 114 -11.23 10.10 -11.07
C ALA A 114 -9.90 10.70 -11.61
N CYS A 115 -8.98 9.86 -12.09
CA CYS A 115 -7.71 10.30 -12.67
C CYS A 115 -7.89 11.00 -14.02
N ALA A 116 -8.86 10.60 -14.84
CA ALA A 116 -9.10 11.16 -16.16
C ALA A 116 -9.30 12.70 -16.19
N PRO A 117 -10.07 13.33 -15.28
CA PRO A 117 -10.13 14.79 -15.15
C PRO A 117 -9.03 15.38 -14.26
N ALA A 118 -8.50 14.65 -13.28
CA ALA A 118 -7.48 15.17 -12.36
C ALA A 118 -6.13 15.44 -13.06
N LEU A 119 -5.70 14.55 -13.95
CA LEU A 119 -4.45 14.68 -14.72
C LEU A 119 -4.41 15.94 -15.62
N PRO A 120 -5.43 16.22 -16.47
CA PRO A 120 -5.43 17.43 -17.28
C PRO A 120 -5.59 18.70 -16.42
N LEU A 121 -6.27 18.62 -15.28
CA LEU A 121 -6.43 19.75 -14.36
C LEU A 121 -5.12 20.10 -13.63
N MET A 122 -4.37 19.10 -13.16
CA MET A 122 -3.05 19.31 -12.55
C MET A 122 -2.06 19.90 -13.55
N ASN A 123 -2.09 19.44 -14.81
CA ASN A 123 -1.23 19.98 -15.87
C ASN A 123 -1.60 21.43 -16.27
N ARG A 124 -2.82 21.90 -15.95
CA ARG A 124 -3.21 23.31 -16.11
C ARG A 124 -2.71 24.20 -14.97
N PHE A 125 -2.55 23.68 -13.76
CA PHE A 125 -2.09 24.44 -12.60
C PHE A 125 -0.57 24.41 -12.39
N GLY A 126 0.14 23.37 -12.84
CA GLY A 126 1.61 23.27 -12.75
C GLY A 126 2.39 24.08 -13.81
N ARG A 127 1.72 24.95 -14.58
CA ARG A 127 2.31 25.79 -15.63
C ARG A 127 2.58 27.24 -15.19
N HIS A 128 2.63 27.50 -13.89
CA HIS A 128 3.10 28.76 -13.29
C HIS A 128 4.26 28.48 -12.34
#